data_AF-A0A1E1VDC5-F1
#
_entry.id   AF-A0A1E1VDC5-F1
#
_cell.length_a   1.000
_cell.length_b   1.000
_cell.length_c   1.000
_cell.angle_alpha   90.00
_cell.angle_beta   90.00
_cell.angle_gamma   90.00
#
_symmetry.space_group_name_H-M   'P 1'
#
loop_
_entity.id
_entity.type
_entity.pdbx_description
1 polymer ?
#
loop_
_entity_poly.entity_id
_entity_poly.type
_entity_poly.pdbx_seq_one_letter_code
_entity_poly.pdbx_strand_id
1 'polypeptide(L)'
;MGGGRHHGFPAALAGGLLATILAAGNADAAEAPVNDYPTVARADYIFGCMAANGQTRTALEKCSCSIDVIASVLPYKAYEEAETIMSVRQRGGQNASMFISMPLMREKVARLKRAQIEGELRCF
;
A
#
# COMPACT_ATOMS: atom_id res chain seq x y z
N MET A 1 32.73 19.11 -58.49
CA MET A 1 34.13 18.63 -58.41
C MET A 1 34.94 19.60 -57.57
N GLY A 2 35.76 19.09 -56.65
CA GLY A 2 36.58 19.82 -55.67
C GLY A 2 35.87 19.96 -54.32
N GLY A 3 36.09 19.13 -53.28
CA GLY A 3 37.33 18.48 -52.85
C GLY A 3 38.26 19.54 -52.24
N GLY A 4 38.70 19.52 -50.98
CA GLY A 4 38.57 18.60 -49.86
C GLY A 4 39.12 19.31 -48.61
N ARG A 5 38.66 18.87 -47.44
CA ARG A 5 39.07 19.37 -46.11
C ARG A 5 40.51 18.96 -45.79
N HIS A 6 41.11 19.70 -44.85
CA HIS A 6 41.80 19.23 -43.62
C HIS A 6 43.16 19.89 -43.40
N HIS A 7 43.21 20.91 -42.54
CA HIS A 7 44.35 21.15 -41.65
C HIS A 7 43.87 21.86 -40.36
N GLY A 8 44.44 21.44 -39.22
CA GLY A 8 44.24 22.02 -37.88
C GLY A 8 43.50 21.04 -36.97
N PHE A 9 43.99 20.63 -35.81
CA PHE A 9 44.83 21.34 -34.85
C PHE A 9 45.71 20.37 -34.04
N PRO A 10 46.82 20.86 -33.46
CA PRO A 10 47.84 20.05 -32.82
C PRO A 10 47.44 19.65 -31.40
N ALA A 11 48.12 18.61 -30.93
CA ALA A 11 48.10 18.14 -29.56
C ALA A 11 48.40 19.26 -28.55
N ALA A 12 47.53 19.42 -27.56
CA ALA A 12 47.84 20.14 -26.33
C ALA A 12 47.37 19.29 -25.14
N LEU A 13 48.36 18.77 -24.43
CA LEU A 13 48.28 18.12 -23.14
C LEU A 13 47.64 19.09 -22.13
N ALA A 14 46.48 18.72 -21.58
CA ALA A 14 45.93 19.35 -20.40
C ALA A 14 45.40 18.25 -19.47
N GLY A 15 46.24 17.89 -18.50
CA GLY A 15 45.86 16.97 -17.43
C GLY A 15 44.73 17.58 -16.60
N GLY A 16 43.52 17.04 -16.75
CA GLY A 16 42.40 17.27 -15.86
C GLY A 16 42.25 16.08 -14.94
N LEU A 17 42.67 16.22 -13.69
CA LEU A 17 42.38 15.26 -12.61
C LEU A 17 40.87 15.33 -12.34
N LEU A 18 40.09 14.49 -13.04
CA LEU A 18 38.65 14.34 -12.79
C LEU A 18 38.46 13.56 -11.48
N ALA A 19 38.41 14.28 -10.36
CA ALA A 19 37.97 13.72 -9.10
C ALA A 19 36.47 13.42 -9.20
N THR A 20 36.12 12.19 -9.55
CA THR A 20 34.75 11.66 -9.44
C THR A 20 34.40 11.56 -7.95
N ILE A 21 33.72 12.58 -7.42
CA ILE A 21 33.03 12.49 -6.13
C ILE A 21 31.86 11.53 -6.34
N LEU A 22 32.06 10.26 -6.00
CA LEU A 22 30.98 9.30 -5.81
C LEU A 22 30.23 9.75 -4.54
N ALA A 23 29.25 10.63 -4.72
CA ALA A 23 28.25 10.88 -3.69
C ALA A 23 27.45 9.58 -3.55
N ALA A 24 27.91 8.69 -2.67
CA ALA A 24 27.07 7.67 -2.07
C ALA A 24 26.03 8.41 -1.22
N GLY A 25 24.98 8.89 -1.89
CA GLY A 25 23.77 9.27 -1.22
C GLY A 25 23.22 8.00 -0.60
N ASN A 26 23.40 7.85 0.71
CA ASN A 26 22.53 7.02 1.50
C ASN A 26 21.15 7.68 1.41
N ALA A 27 20.42 7.38 0.32
CA ALA A 27 18.99 7.42 0.38
C ALA A 27 18.65 6.43 1.49
N ASP A 28 18.27 6.95 2.66
CA ASP A 28 17.39 6.23 3.56
C ASP A 28 16.19 5.81 2.71
N ALA A 29 16.29 4.63 2.10
CA ALA A 29 15.14 3.91 1.62
C ALA A 29 14.36 3.64 2.90
N ALA A 30 13.42 4.54 3.21
CA ALA A 30 12.45 4.33 4.26
C ALA A 30 11.85 2.96 3.96
N GLU A 31 12.26 1.95 4.74
CA GLU A 31 11.76 0.61 4.59
C GLU A 31 10.25 0.74 4.77
N ALA A 32 9.52 0.57 3.66
CA ALA A 32 8.08 0.64 3.72
C ALA A 32 7.66 -0.32 4.84
N PRO A 33 6.80 0.11 5.78
CA PRO A 33 6.30 -0.78 6.81
C PRO A 33 5.91 -2.08 6.14
N VAL A 34 6.37 -3.21 6.67
CA VAL A 34 6.06 -4.52 6.08
C VAL A 34 4.55 -4.65 6.04
N ASN A 35 3.98 -4.36 4.87
CA ASN A 35 2.56 -4.46 4.61
C ASN A 35 2.36 -5.80 3.94
N ASP A 36 1.82 -6.74 4.70
CA ASP A 36 1.57 -8.11 4.24
C ASP A 36 0.29 -8.23 3.40
N TYR A 37 -0.42 -7.13 3.15
CA TYR A 37 -1.65 -7.14 2.35
C TYR A 37 -1.29 -7.13 0.86
N PRO A 38 -1.80 -8.11 0.08
CA PRO A 38 -1.69 -8.09 -1.37
C PRO A 38 -2.29 -6.80 -1.95
N THR A 39 -1.68 -6.29 -3.03
CA THR A 39 -2.16 -5.07 -3.70
C THR A 39 -3.63 -5.18 -4.10
N VAL A 40 -4.08 -6.36 -4.53
CA VAL A 40 -5.48 -6.63 -4.88
C VAL A 40 -6.42 -6.44 -3.68
N ALA A 41 -6.04 -6.93 -2.49
CA ALA A 41 -6.85 -6.79 -1.29
C ALA A 41 -6.95 -5.31 -0.84
N ARG A 42 -5.85 -4.58 -0.94
CA ARG A 42 -5.83 -3.13 -0.66
C ARG A 42 -6.72 -2.37 -1.64
N ALA A 43 -6.62 -2.69 -2.93
CA ALA A 43 -7.44 -2.05 -3.96
C ALA A 43 -8.93 -2.33 -3.76
N ASP A 44 -9.31 -3.57 -3.48
CA ASP A 44 -10.71 -3.96 -3.23
C ASP A 44 -11.28 -3.22 -2.02
N TYR A 45 -10.52 -3.14 -0.92
CA TYR A 45 -10.91 -2.34 0.24
C TYR A 45 -11.11 -0.87 -0.14
N ILE A 46 -10.16 -0.27 -0.86
CA ILE A 46 -10.20 1.14 -1.26
C ILE A 46 -11.44 1.42 -2.12
N PHE A 47 -11.73 0.56 -3.11
CA PHE A 47 -12.91 0.72 -3.95
C PHE A 47 -14.21 0.59 -3.15
N GLY A 48 -14.30 -0.38 -2.22
CA GLY A 48 -15.44 -0.52 -1.32
C GLY A 48 -15.64 0.68 -0.40
N CYS A 49 -14.55 1.17 0.20
CA CYS A 49 -14.55 2.35 1.06
C CYS A 49 -14.97 3.60 0.28
N MET A 50 -14.44 3.81 -0.92
CA MET A 50 -14.82 4.95 -1.77
C MET A 50 -16.29 4.92 -2.16
N ALA A 51 -16.85 3.75 -2.44
CA ALA A 51 -18.27 3.60 -2.76
C ALA A 51 -19.18 4.07 -1.61
N ALA A 52 -18.75 3.90 -0.36
CA ALA A 52 -19.44 4.40 0.82
C ALA A 52 -19.19 5.90 1.11
N ASN A 53 -18.12 6.49 0.56
CA ASN A 53 -17.61 7.82 0.92
C ASN A 53 -17.55 8.82 -0.25
N GLY A 54 -18.35 8.60 -1.30
CA GLY A 54 -18.58 9.59 -2.36
C GLY A 54 -17.62 9.55 -3.56
N GLN A 55 -16.74 8.55 -3.66
CA GLN A 55 -15.91 8.28 -4.84
C GLN A 55 -15.05 9.46 -5.36
N THR A 56 -14.61 10.34 -4.46
CA THR A 56 -13.76 11.49 -4.80
C THR A 56 -12.27 11.18 -4.63
N ARG A 57 -11.41 12.08 -5.12
CA ARG A 57 -9.96 12.02 -4.83
C ARG A 57 -9.65 12.09 -3.33
N THR A 58 -10.38 12.92 -2.60
CA THR A 58 -10.25 13.00 -1.13
C THR A 58 -10.68 11.69 -0.47
N ALA A 59 -11.75 11.05 -0.94
CA ALA A 59 -12.15 9.73 -0.44
C ALA A 59 -11.07 8.67 -0.72
N LEU A 60 -10.46 8.68 -1.91
CA LEU A 60 -9.33 7.79 -2.24
C LEU A 60 -8.18 7.96 -1.24
N GLU A 61 -7.81 9.21 -0.91
CA GLU A 61 -6.73 9.52 0.04
C GLU A 61 -7.05 9.00 1.44
N LYS A 62 -8.26 9.27 1.95
CA LYS A 62 -8.71 8.79 3.28
C LYS A 62 -8.83 7.26 3.35
N CYS A 63 -9.42 6.64 2.32
CA CYS A 63 -9.56 5.18 2.23
C CYS A 63 -8.21 4.47 2.12
N SER A 64 -7.24 5.06 1.39
CA SER A 64 -5.87 4.54 1.31
C SER A 64 -5.16 4.62 2.67
N CYS A 65 -5.28 5.76 3.37
CA CYS A 65 -4.79 5.89 4.74
C CYS A 65 -5.38 4.83 5.67
N SER A 66 -6.71 4.61 5.61
CA SER A 66 -7.40 3.67 6.50
C SER A 66 -6.92 2.23 6.33
N ILE A 67 -6.72 1.74 5.09
CA ILE A 67 -6.21 0.38 4.88
C ILE A 67 -4.76 0.22 5.33
N ASP A 68 -3.95 1.25 5.19
CA ASP A 68 -2.56 1.23 5.67
C ASP A 68 -2.50 1.22 7.21
N VAL A 69 -3.41 1.94 7.88
CA VAL A 69 -3.58 1.86 9.35
C VAL A 69 -4.04 0.46 9.77
N ILE A 70 -5.05 -0.11 9.10
CA ILE A 70 -5.53 -1.46 9.39
C ILE A 70 -4.39 -2.47 9.27
N ALA A 71 -3.62 -2.43 8.18
CA ALA A 71 -2.48 -3.32 7.95
C ALA A 71 -1.38 -3.16 9.01
N SER A 72 -1.25 -1.98 9.63
CA SER A 72 -0.26 -1.77 10.70
C SER A 72 -0.61 -2.44 12.04
N VAL A 73 -1.88 -2.81 12.26
CA VAL A 73 -2.36 -3.37 13.54
C VAL A 73 -3.06 -4.72 13.41
N LEU A 74 -3.33 -5.17 12.18
CA LEU A 74 -4.01 -6.43 11.89
C LEU A 74 -3.28 -7.16 10.76
N PRO A 75 -2.70 -8.35 10.99
CA PRO A 75 -2.09 -9.15 9.93
C PRO A 75 -3.11 -9.58 8.87
N TYR A 76 -2.69 -9.69 7.61
CA TYR A 76 -3.57 -9.99 6.47
C TYR A 76 -4.38 -11.28 6.67
N LYS A 77 -3.77 -12.34 7.22
CA LYS A 77 -4.48 -13.60 7.52
C LYS A 77 -5.68 -13.39 8.46
N ALA A 78 -5.52 -12.55 9.49
CA ALA A 78 -6.61 -12.28 10.43
C ALA A 78 -7.72 -11.42 9.79
N TYR A 79 -7.35 -10.55 8.86
CA TYR A 79 -8.28 -9.77 8.05
C TYR A 79 -9.11 -10.67 7.13
N GLU A 80 -8.47 -11.53 6.35
CA GLU A 80 -9.14 -12.47 5.43
C GLU A 80 -10.11 -13.41 6.16
N GLU A 81 -9.69 -13.95 7.32
CA GLU A 81 -10.54 -14.76 8.17
C GLU A 81 -11.80 -14.00 8.63
N ALA A 82 -11.65 -12.74 9.04
CA ALA A 82 -12.76 -11.91 9.50
C ALA A 82 -13.70 -11.51 8.35
N GLU A 83 -13.17 -11.16 7.18
CA GLU A 83 -13.96 -10.90 5.97
C GLU A 83 -14.75 -12.14 5.52
N THR A 84 -14.13 -13.31 5.58
CA THR A 84 -14.79 -14.58 5.26
C THR A 84 -15.99 -14.79 6.17
N ILE A 85 -15.83 -14.60 7.49
CA ILE A 85 -16.93 -14.70 8.46
C ILE A 85 -18.04 -13.69 8.14
N MET A 86 -17.68 -12.45 7.77
CA MET A 86 -18.64 -11.42 7.40
C MET A 86 -19.39 -11.74 6.11
N SER A 87 -18.74 -12.32 5.11
CA SER A 87 -19.40 -12.74 3.85
C SER A 87 -20.42 -13.85 4.08
N VAL A 88 -20.10 -14.84 4.92
CA VAL A 88 -21.03 -15.90 5.33
C VAL A 88 -22.23 -15.30 6.07
N ARG A 89 -21.99 -14.28 6.91
CA ARG A 89 -23.05 -13.56 7.61
C ARG A 89 -24.03 -12.87 6.65
N GLN A 90 -23.53 -12.26 5.59
CA GLN A 90 -24.35 -11.57 4.60
C GLN A 90 -25.22 -12.56 3.80
N ARG A 91 -24.74 -13.78 3.54
CA ARG A 91 -25.51 -14.83 2.86
C ARG A 91 -26.66 -15.39 3.71
N GLY A 92 -26.50 -15.41 5.05
CA GLY A 92 -27.54 -15.81 5.99
C GLY A 92 -27.81 -17.32 6.09
N GLY A 93 -28.87 -17.68 6.84
CA GLY A 93 -29.28 -19.07 7.11
C GLY A 93 -29.10 -19.49 8.57
N GLN A 94 -29.96 -20.42 9.06
CA GLN A 94 -29.94 -20.87 10.47
C GLN A 94 -28.60 -21.49 10.89
N ASN A 95 -27.97 -22.28 10.01
CA ASN A 95 -26.66 -22.89 10.29
C ASN A 95 -25.53 -21.85 10.33
N ALA A 96 -25.61 -20.83 9.47
CA ALA A 96 -24.66 -19.71 9.44
C ALA A 96 -24.78 -18.84 10.71
N SER A 97 -26.01 -18.54 11.16
CA SER A 97 -26.22 -17.74 12.37
C SER A 97 -25.67 -18.43 13.62
N MET A 98 -25.84 -19.75 13.74
CA MET A 98 -25.26 -20.55 14.82
C MET A 98 -23.72 -20.53 14.76
N PHE A 99 -23.13 -20.79 13.60
CA PHE A 99 -21.67 -20.77 13.40
C PHE A 99 -21.04 -19.41 13.75
N ILE A 100 -21.62 -18.32 13.25
CA ILE A 100 -21.08 -16.96 13.46
C ILE A 100 -21.29 -16.49 14.90
N SER A 101 -22.25 -17.06 15.63
CA SER A 101 -22.48 -16.75 17.05
C SER A 101 -21.39 -17.29 17.98
N MET A 102 -20.54 -18.21 17.51
CA MET A 102 -19.48 -18.80 18.31
C MET A 102 -18.49 -17.73 18.81
N PRO A 103 -18.04 -17.78 20.08
CA PRO A 103 -17.17 -16.76 20.66
C PRO A 103 -15.89 -16.50 19.85
N LEU A 104 -15.28 -17.55 19.30
CA LEU A 104 -14.07 -17.44 18.48
C LEU A 104 -14.31 -16.62 17.20
N MET A 105 -15.45 -16.82 16.52
CA MET A 105 -15.77 -16.09 15.29
C MET A 105 -16.07 -14.62 15.60
N ARG A 106 -16.77 -14.36 16.71
CA ARG A 106 -17.02 -13.00 17.20
C ARG A 106 -15.74 -12.26 17.53
N GLU A 107 -14.76 -12.93 18.14
CA GLU A 107 -13.47 -12.34 18.48
C GLU A 107 -12.69 -11.90 17.24
N LYS A 108 -12.64 -12.74 16.20
CA LYS A 108 -12.03 -12.38 14.90
C LYS A 108 -12.67 -11.13 14.28
N VAL A 109 -13.99 -11.08 14.22
CA VAL A 109 -14.72 -9.91 13.71
C VAL A 109 -14.51 -8.68 14.61
N ALA A 110 -14.45 -8.86 15.92
CA ALA A 110 -14.21 -7.77 16.86
C ALA A 110 -12.80 -7.17 16.71
N ARG A 111 -11.78 -8.00 16.41
CA ARG A 111 -10.43 -7.52 16.07
C ARG A 111 -10.44 -6.65 14.81
N LEU A 112 -11.08 -7.14 13.73
CA LEU A 112 -11.21 -6.36 12.50
C LEU A 112 -11.90 -5.02 12.74
N LYS A 113 -13.02 -5.01 13.49
CA LYS A 113 -13.73 -3.78 13.82
C LYS A 113 -12.88 -2.78 14.61
N ARG A 114 -12.05 -3.26 15.54
CA ARG A 114 -11.13 -2.39 16.29
C ARG A 114 -10.09 -1.75 15.36
N ALA A 115 -9.52 -2.51 14.43
CA ALA A 115 -8.60 -1.98 13.43
C ALA A 115 -9.29 -0.96 12.51
N GLN A 116 -10.53 -1.22 12.10
CA GLN A 116 -11.34 -0.27 11.30
C GLN A 116 -11.63 1.03 12.05
N ILE A 117 -11.94 0.95 13.35
CA ILE A 117 -12.14 2.15 14.19
C ILE A 117 -10.85 2.97 14.28
N GLU A 118 -9.70 2.32 14.42
CA GLU A 118 -8.42 3.03 14.41
C GLU A 118 -8.16 3.74 13.08
N GLY A 119 -8.46 3.07 11.95
CA GLY A 119 -8.41 3.68 10.62
C GLY A 119 -9.34 4.89 10.50
N GLU A 120 -10.57 4.78 10.97
CA GLU A 120 -11.55 5.88 11.01
C GLU A 120 -10.99 7.07 11.79
N LEU A 121 -10.59 6.86 13.05
CA LEU A 121 -10.13 7.93 13.93
C LEU A 121 -8.87 8.64 13.43
N ARG A 122 -8.02 7.96 12.67
CA ARG A 122 -6.74 8.51 12.19
C ARG A 122 -6.85 9.16 10.81
N CYS A 123 -7.78 8.70 9.97
CA CYS A 123 -7.79 9.04 8.55
C CYS A 123 -9.04 9.80 8.08
N PHE A 124 -10.15 9.74 8.83
CA PHE A 124 -11.42 10.36 8.45
C PHE A 124 -11.74 11.60 9.27
#